data_AF-A0A0D0GVK0-F1
#
_entry.id   AF-A0A0D0GVK0-F1
#
_cell.length_a   1.000
_cell.length_b   1.000
_cell.length_c   1.000
_cell.angle_alpha   90.00
_cell.angle_beta   90.00
_cell.angle_gamma   90.00
#
_symmetry.space_group_name_H-M   'P 1'
#
loop_
_entity.id
_entity.type
_entity.pdbx_description
1 polymer ?
#
loop_
_entity_poly.entity_id
_entity_poly.type
_entity_poly.pdbx_seq_one_letter_code
_entity_poly.pdbx_strand_id
1 'polypeptide(L)'
;MTWSHWFVAPAITSLFFLLGVLTLYWFLTNRIVRLLQKFGYHPDPETVRNVFGLLYMIVIIFGLQFSVRDSANSWVFSNFKIFAVVFVSYFLLMDIHWWETIGTILIYMGINGTLGIPLSWIYAGVYVALFYVMKAMRTRKQDHWTDYFRFIIPSLILSAILWALIGFRFHLTTTNILWEMLFIFLLLSMMYLYVDSLMTGAATLAQLTYTTNFDELTHVNNYFAFKNDFEEQFAHSRTTNQPLTLMLFDIDHFKQVNDTYGHLAGDYVLSHTAQLVTKQLGELDETLHLYRTGGEEFTILFTGYTTEQAAPLVHSIAQRVREAHFSHDGHQISISISVGVTQLRTDDDQRVDIFHRADSNLYHSKQTGRDRVTIQ
;
A
#
# COMPACT_ATOMS: atom_id res chain seq x y z
N MET A 1 -27.26 -1.05 -35.82
CA MET A 1 -27.88 -0.10 -34.89
C MET A 1 -26.98 1.11 -34.80
N THR A 2 -27.37 2.20 -35.45
CA THR A 2 -26.58 3.42 -35.62
C THR A 2 -26.59 4.24 -34.34
N TRP A 3 -25.46 4.90 -34.07
CA TRP A 3 -25.17 5.79 -32.94
C TRP A 3 -26.07 7.05 -32.84
N SER A 4 -27.29 7.03 -33.40
CA SER A 4 -28.16 8.19 -33.58
C SER A 4 -29.33 8.30 -32.57
N HIS A 5 -29.55 7.32 -31.69
CA HIS A 5 -30.74 7.31 -30.82
C HIS A 5 -30.50 7.14 -29.32
N TRP A 6 -29.25 6.98 -28.87
CA TRP A 6 -28.93 7.14 -27.45
C TRP A 6 -28.47 8.57 -27.23
N PHE A 7 -29.42 9.49 -27.08
CA PHE A 7 -29.16 10.82 -26.52
C PHE A 7 -28.95 10.70 -25.00
N VAL A 8 -28.02 9.82 -24.61
CA VAL A 8 -27.34 10.02 -23.33
C VAL A 8 -26.56 11.31 -23.52
N ALA A 9 -26.86 12.34 -22.72
CA ALA A 9 -26.19 13.63 -22.84
C ALA A 9 -24.67 13.38 -22.91
N PRO A 10 -23.93 13.98 -23.87
CA PRO A 10 -22.48 13.76 -24.02
C PRO A 10 -21.69 13.87 -22.71
N ALA A 11 -22.21 14.62 -21.74
CA ALA A 11 -21.74 14.70 -20.36
C ALA A 11 -21.74 13.34 -19.62
N ILE A 12 -22.83 12.57 -19.67
CA ILE A 12 -22.95 11.29 -18.96
C ILE A 12 -22.01 10.25 -19.58
N THR A 13 -21.94 10.14 -20.91
CA THR A 13 -21.00 9.23 -21.58
C THR A 13 -19.55 9.58 -21.27
N SER A 14 -19.23 10.88 -21.21
CA SER A 14 -17.89 11.35 -20.87
C SER A 14 -17.53 11.07 -19.42
N LEU A 15 -18.50 11.16 -18.50
CA LEU A 15 -18.30 10.82 -17.09
C LEU A 15 -17.92 9.34 -16.91
N PHE A 16 -18.66 8.43 -17.53
CA PHE A 16 -18.35 6.99 -17.50
C PHE A 16 -17.03 6.66 -18.19
N PHE A 17 -16.75 7.30 -19.33
CA PHE A 17 -15.46 7.14 -20.00
C PHE A 17 -14.31 7.56 -19.08
N LEU A 18 -14.43 8.68 -18.36
CA LEU A 18 -13.40 9.19 -17.47
C LEU A 18 -13.20 8.31 -16.23
N LEU A 19 -14.28 7.80 -15.65
CA LEU A 19 -14.18 6.75 -14.63
C LEU A 19 -13.45 5.53 -15.16
N GLY A 20 -13.80 5.04 -16.36
CA GLY A 20 -13.15 3.92 -17.00
C GLY A 20 -11.64 4.17 -17.21
N VAL A 21 -11.27 5.39 -17.62
CA VAL A 21 -9.88 5.83 -17.76
C VAL A 21 -9.14 5.75 -16.41
N LEU A 22 -9.75 6.23 -15.32
CA LEU A 22 -9.16 6.14 -13.98
C LEU A 22 -9.06 4.68 -13.50
N THR A 23 -10.11 3.89 -13.66
CA THR A 23 -10.13 2.47 -13.27
C THR A 23 -9.07 1.68 -14.02
N LEU A 24 -8.95 1.88 -15.34
CA LEU A 24 -7.96 1.21 -16.17
C LEU A 24 -6.54 1.61 -15.77
N TYR A 25 -6.31 2.90 -15.50
CA TYR A 25 -5.03 3.38 -14.98
C TYR A 25 -4.62 2.66 -13.70
N TRP A 26 -5.51 2.63 -12.71
CA TRP A 26 -5.25 1.98 -11.42
C TRP A 26 -5.00 0.48 -11.59
N PHE A 27 -5.82 -0.19 -12.41
CA PHE A 27 -5.67 -1.60 -12.71
C PHE A 27 -4.31 -1.92 -13.34
N LEU A 28 -3.90 -1.16 -14.36
CA LEU A 28 -2.63 -1.36 -15.05
C LEU A 28 -1.44 -1.10 -14.13
N THR A 29 -1.46 -0.01 -13.36
CA THR A 29 -0.40 0.33 -12.41
C THR A 29 -0.20 -0.78 -11.38
N ASN A 30 -1.30 -1.25 -10.77
CA ASN A 30 -1.25 -2.33 -9.77
C ASN A 30 -0.79 -3.67 -10.38
N ARG A 31 -1.03 -3.88 -11.67
CA ARG A 31 -0.55 -5.07 -12.37
C ARG A 31 0.95 -4.98 -12.68
N ILE A 32 1.43 -3.81 -13.07
CA ILE A 32 2.86 -3.55 -13.32
C ILE A 32 3.66 -3.74 -12.04
N VAL A 33 3.22 -3.17 -10.91
CA VAL A 33 3.90 -3.34 -9.61
C VAL A 33 4.00 -4.82 -9.23
N ARG A 34 2.89 -5.56 -9.31
CA ARG A 34 2.88 -7.01 -9.02
C ARG A 34 3.76 -7.82 -9.95
N LEU A 35 3.82 -7.47 -11.23
CA LEU A 35 4.71 -8.13 -12.19
C LEU A 35 6.18 -7.87 -11.85
N LEU A 36 6.55 -6.64 -11.52
CA LEU A 36 7.92 -6.29 -11.13
C LEU A 36 8.37 -7.04 -9.86
N GLN A 37 7.48 -7.13 -8.86
CA GLN A 37 7.71 -7.94 -7.64
C GLN A 37 7.93 -9.42 -7.96
N LYS A 38 7.16 -9.99 -8.88
CA LYS A 38 7.34 -11.38 -9.32
C LYS A 38 8.71 -11.62 -9.97
N PHE A 39 9.31 -10.60 -10.59
CA PHE A 39 10.65 -10.67 -11.17
C PHE A 39 11.77 -10.33 -10.18
N GLY A 40 11.47 -10.18 -8.87
CA GLY A 40 12.44 -9.88 -7.83
C GLY A 40 12.78 -8.39 -7.65
N TYR A 41 12.13 -7.49 -8.41
CA TYR A 41 12.28 -6.06 -8.22
C TYR A 41 11.29 -5.55 -7.17
N HIS A 42 11.74 -4.68 -6.27
CA HIS A 42 10.89 -4.04 -5.26
C HIS A 42 10.77 -2.55 -5.55
N PRO A 43 10.06 -2.16 -6.64
CA PRO A 43 9.93 -0.76 -6.99
C PRO A 43 9.06 -0.04 -5.98
N ASP A 44 9.39 1.21 -5.67
CA ASP A 44 8.48 2.10 -4.96
C ASP A 44 7.17 2.24 -5.76
N PRO A 45 6.02 1.81 -5.21
CA PRO A 45 4.74 1.87 -5.92
C PRO A 45 4.35 3.31 -6.29
N GLU A 46 4.74 4.31 -5.50
CA GLU A 46 4.42 5.70 -5.80
C GLU A 46 5.17 6.20 -7.03
N THR A 47 6.46 5.90 -7.12
CA THR A 47 7.27 6.21 -8.31
C THR A 47 6.70 5.56 -9.57
N VAL A 48 6.33 4.27 -9.52
CA VAL A 48 5.72 3.57 -10.67
C VAL A 48 4.41 4.23 -11.08
N ARG A 49 3.55 4.52 -10.10
CA ARG A 49 2.26 5.19 -10.30
C ARG A 49 2.43 6.55 -10.96
N ASN A 50 3.39 7.35 -10.50
CA ASN A 50 3.63 8.69 -11.04
C ASN A 50 4.12 8.64 -12.50
N VAL A 51 5.17 7.85 -12.78
CA VAL A 51 5.74 7.74 -14.13
C VAL A 51 4.73 7.17 -15.12
N PHE A 52 4.08 6.05 -14.76
CA PHE A 52 3.09 5.43 -15.63
C PHE A 52 1.87 6.33 -15.81
N GLY A 53 1.42 7.00 -14.75
CA GLY A 53 0.29 7.93 -14.80
C GLY A 53 0.53 9.14 -15.71
N LEU A 54 1.75 9.68 -15.75
CA LEU A 54 2.12 10.72 -16.70
C LEU A 54 1.96 10.25 -18.14
N LEU A 55 2.63 9.14 -18.46
CA LEU A 55 2.65 8.58 -19.81
C LEU A 55 1.24 8.21 -20.27
N TYR A 56 0.47 7.58 -19.38
CA TYR A 56 -0.92 7.22 -19.61
C TYR A 56 -1.79 8.44 -19.93
N MET A 57 -1.68 9.52 -19.13
CA MET A 57 -2.43 10.74 -19.38
C MET A 57 -1.99 11.44 -20.67
N ILE A 58 -0.70 11.49 -20.98
CA ILE A 58 -0.18 12.03 -22.25
C ILE A 58 -0.80 11.27 -23.43
N VAL A 59 -0.73 9.94 -23.42
CA VAL A 59 -1.28 9.09 -24.50
C VAL A 59 -2.77 9.36 -24.70
N ILE A 60 -3.54 9.46 -23.62
CA ILE A 60 -4.98 9.72 -23.70
C ILE A 60 -5.28 11.12 -24.22
N ILE A 61 -4.62 12.15 -23.70
CA ILE A 61 -4.85 13.55 -24.13
C ILE A 61 -4.51 13.70 -25.62
N PHE A 62 -3.34 13.23 -26.04
CA PHE A 62 -2.94 13.33 -27.46
C PHE A 62 -3.81 12.45 -28.35
N GLY A 63 -4.13 11.22 -27.94
CA GLY A 63 -5.02 10.33 -28.69
C GLY A 63 -6.40 10.94 -28.92
N LEU A 64 -7.02 11.48 -27.87
CA LEU A 64 -8.30 12.18 -27.96
C LEU A 64 -8.19 13.44 -28.84
N GLN A 65 -7.11 14.22 -28.69
CA GLN A 65 -6.89 15.42 -29.49
C GLN A 65 -6.76 15.13 -30.99
N PHE A 66 -5.99 14.10 -31.37
CA PHE A 66 -5.87 13.70 -32.76
C PHE A 66 -7.21 13.26 -33.35
N SER A 67 -8.05 12.58 -32.56
CA SER A 67 -9.36 12.13 -33.02
C SER A 67 -10.32 13.26 -33.36
N VAL A 68 -10.11 14.47 -32.81
CA VAL A 68 -11.11 15.55 -32.82
C VAL A 68 -10.61 16.88 -33.35
N ARG A 69 -9.33 16.94 -33.76
CA ARG A 69 -8.65 18.14 -34.25
C ARG A 69 -9.44 18.89 -35.32
N ASP A 70 -10.05 18.18 -36.25
CA ASP A 70 -10.77 18.76 -37.40
C ASP A 70 -12.29 18.83 -37.17
N SER A 71 -12.76 18.54 -35.96
CA SER A 71 -14.18 18.58 -35.62
C SER A 71 -14.63 19.98 -35.19
N ALA A 72 -15.87 20.34 -35.54
CA ALA A 72 -16.49 21.61 -35.13
C ALA A 72 -16.65 21.74 -33.59
N ASN A 73 -16.59 20.62 -32.87
CA ASN A 73 -16.78 20.54 -31.42
C ASN A 73 -15.47 20.26 -30.66
N SER A 74 -14.31 20.57 -31.24
CA SER A 74 -13.01 20.38 -30.59
C SER A 74 -12.86 21.08 -29.24
N TRP A 75 -13.66 22.14 -28.99
CA TRP A 75 -13.70 22.86 -27.72
C TRP A 75 -14.24 22.03 -26.54
N VAL A 76 -15.08 21.03 -26.79
CA VAL A 76 -15.65 20.12 -25.76
C VAL A 76 -14.54 19.34 -25.03
N PHE A 77 -13.41 19.09 -25.69
CA PHE A 77 -12.26 18.37 -25.13
C PHE A 77 -11.47 19.17 -24.09
N SER A 78 -11.80 20.45 -23.89
CA SER A 78 -11.15 21.29 -22.88
C SER A 78 -11.36 20.75 -21.46
N ASN A 79 -12.55 20.19 -21.18
CA ASN A 79 -12.85 19.58 -19.88
C ASN A 79 -11.99 18.34 -19.59
N PHE A 80 -11.65 17.55 -20.62
CA PHE A 80 -10.72 16.43 -20.49
C PHE A 80 -9.30 16.89 -20.16
N LYS A 81 -8.83 17.99 -20.77
CA LYS A 81 -7.52 18.57 -20.48
C LYS A 81 -7.45 19.13 -19.07
N ILE A 82 -8.49 19.84 -18.61
CA ILE A 82 -8.61 20.33 -17.22
C ILE A 82 -8.55 19.14 -16.27
N PHE A 83 -9.38 18.12 -16.49
CA PHE A 83 -9.38 16.90 -15.69
C PHE A 83 -8.00 16.25 -15.60
N ALA A 84 -7.31 16.08 -16.74
CA ALA A 84 -6.01 15.42 -16.74
C ALA A 84 -4.93 16.23 -16.01
N VAL A 85 -4.93 17.56 -16.17
CA VAL A 85 -4.02 18.45 -15.43
C VAL A 85 -4.29 18.38 -13.92
N VAL A 86 -5.57 18.42 -13.51
CA VAL A 86 -5.93 18.29 -12.09
C VAL A 86 -5.55 16.91 -11.56
N PHE A 87 -5.76 15.85 -12.35
CA PHE A 87 -5.40 14.49 -11.95
C PHE A 87 -3.89 14.35 -11.68
N VAL A 88 -3.06 14.79 -12.63
CA VAL A 88 -1.60 14.70 -12.49
C VAL A 88 -1.08 15.58 -11.36
N SER A 89 -1.60 16.81 -11.21
CA SER A 89 -1.13 17.75 -10.19
C SER A 89 -1.60 17.42 -8.77
N TYR A 90 -2.86 17.04 -8.60
CA TYR A 90 -3.47 16.84 -7.28
C TYR A 90 -3.36 15.39 -6.79
N PHE A 91 -3.53 14.39 -7.65
CA PHE A 91 -3.58 12.98 -7.23
C PHE A 91 -2.27 12.23 -7.42
N LEU A 92 -1.51 12.53 -8.48
CA LEU A 92 -0.19 11.91 -8.70
C LEU A 92 0.95 12.65 -7.99
N LEU A 93 0.72 13.86 -7.45
CA LEU A 93 1.72 14.63 -6.71
C LEU A 93 3.08 14.73 -7.41
N MET A 94 3.06 14.84 -8.73
CA MET A 94 4.28 14.73 -9.52
C MET A 94 5.22 15.91 -9.28
N ASP A 95 6.49 15.59 -9.00
CA ASP A 95 7.57 16.56 -8.95
C ASP A 95 8.06 16.89 -10.36
N ILE A 96 7.26 17.69 -11.07
CA ILE A 96 7.62 18.26 -12.36
C ILE A 96 8.38 19.57 -12.14
N HIS A 97 9.57 19.67 -12.72
CA HIS A 97 10.35 20.89 -12.74
C HIS A 97 9.68 21.94 -13.64
N TRP A 98 9.82 23.22 -13.32
CA TRP A 98 9.20 24.30 -14.11
C TRP A 98 9.63 24.30 -15.58
N TRP A 99 10.85 23.86 -15.89
CA TRP A 99 11.37 23.78 -17.25
C TRP A 99 10.73 22.62 -18.06
N GLU A 100 10.35 21.50 -17.42
CA GLU A 100 9.64 20.38 -18.06
C GLU A 100 8.23 20.80 -18.46
N THR A 101 7.57 21.58 -17.61
CA THR A 101 6.27 22.20 -17.89
C THR A 101 6.36 23.13 -19.10
N ILE A 102 7.38 23.99 -19.16
CA ILE A 102 7.62 24.88 -20.31
C ILE A 102 7.90 24.07 -21.58
N GLY A 103 8.76 23.05 -21.50
CA GLY A 103 9.05 22.17 -22.63
C GLY A 103 7.79 21.52 -23.20
N THR A 104 6.92 21.01 -22.33
CA THR A 104 5.64 20.39 -22.72
C THR A 104 4.71 21.40 -23.41
N ILE A 105 4.63 22.63 -22.90
CA ILE A 105 3.83 23.71 -23.51
C ILE A 105 4.36 24.08 -24.90
N LEU A 106 5.68 24.24 -25.04
CA LEU A 106 6.30 24.58 -26.31
C LEU A 106 6.10 23.48 -27.36
N ILE A 107 6.26 22.21 -26.98
CA ILE A 107 5.98 21.06 -27.86
C ILE A 107 4.51 21.07 -28.28
N TYR A 108 3.59 21.21 -27.32
CA TYR A 108 2.16 21.25 -27.60
C TYR A 108 1.79 22.39 -28.54
N MET A 109 2.28 23.61 -28.28
CA MET A 109 2.00 24.78 -29.12
C MET A 109 2.66 24.68 -30.50
N GLY A 110 3.83 24.04 -30.60
CA GLY A 110 4.51 23.74 -31.85
C GLY A 110 3.69 22.80 -32.73
N ILE A 111 3.22 21.67 -32.17
CA ILE A 111 2.37 20.69 -32.88
C ILE A 111 1.06 21.33 -33.38
N ASN A 112 0.50 22.26 -32.61
CA ASN A 112 -0.75 22.94 -32.94
C ASN A 112 -0.57 24.23 -33.77
N GLY A 113 0.67 24.65 -34.03
CA GLY A 113 0.95 25.89 -34.75
C GLY A 113 0.47 27.16 -34.04
N THR A 114 0.34 27.13 -32.70
CA THR A 114 -0.27 28.23 -31.92
C THR A 114 0.74 29.16 -31.26
N LEU A 115 2.05 28.98 -31.51
CA LEU A 115 3.13 29.77 -30.91
C LEU A 115 2.99 31.28 -31.16
N GLY A 116 2.52 31.68 -32.35
CA GLY A 116 2.34 33.08 -32.73
C GLY A 116 1.05 33.73 -32.23
N ILE A 117 0.19 33.00 -31.50
CA ILE A 117 -1.13 33.49 -31.06
C ILE A 117 -1.04 33.93 -29.59
N PRO A 118 -1.13 35.24 -29.26
CA PRO A 118 -1.00 35.73 -27.89
C PRO A 118 -1.99 35.10 -26.90
N LEU A 119 -3.23 34.86 -27.36
CA LEU A 119 -4.27 34.22 -26.55
C LEU A 119 -3.86 32.80 -26.09
N SER A 120 -3.04 32.08 -26.87
CA SER A 120 -2.58 30.74 -26.51
C SER A 120 -1.58 30.75 -25.34
N TRP A 121 -0.81 31.83 -25.18
CA TRP A 121 0.09 32.01 -24.05
C TRP A 121 -0.67 32.30 -22.75
N ILE A 122 -1.73 33.11 -22.82
CA ILE A 122 -2.63 33.32 -21.69
C ILE A 122 -3.28 31.98 -21.28
N TYR A 123 -3.78 31.23 -22.27
CA TYR A 123 -4.39 29.92 -22.04
C TYR A 123 -3.42 28.92 -21.39
N ALA A 124 -2.17 28.86 -21.87
CA ALA A 124 -1.12 28.04 -21.26
C ALA A 124 -0.80 28.46 -19.82
N GLY A 125 -0.69 29.78 -19.57
CA GLY A 125 -0.45 30.33 -18.23
C GLY A 125 -1.52 29.92 -17.22
N VAL A 126 -2.80 29.88 -17.62
CA VAL A 126 -3.89 29.44 -16.74
C VAL A 126 -3.80 27.93 -16.44
N TYR A 127 -3.40 27.08 -17.40
CA TYR A 127 -3.13 25.65 -17.11
C TYR A 127 -1.95 25.44 -16.17
N VAL A 128 -0.89 26.24 -16.31
CA VAL A 128 0.26 26.21 -15.39
C VAL A 128 -0.19 26.62 -13.99
N ALA A 129 -0.97 27.69 -13.88
CA ALA A 129 -1.56 28.11 -12.62
C ALA A 129 -2.43 27.00 -12.01
N LEU A 130 -3.28 26.35 -12.81
CA LEU A 130 -4.08 25.20 -12.39
C LEU A 130 -3.20 24.08 -11.83
N PHE A 131 -2.15 23.69 -12.55
CA PHE A 131 -1.23 22.65 -12.09
C PHE A 131 -0.61 22.99 -10.73
N TYR A 132 0.01 24.17 -10.59
CA TYR A 132 0.74 24.52 -9.37
C TYR A 132 -0.18 24.84 -8.18
N VAL A 133 -1.33 25.48 -8.42
CA VAL A 133 -2.33 25.71 -7.37
C VAL A 133 -2.84 24.38 -6.82
N MET A 134 -3.21 23.45 -7.70
CA MET A 134 -3.71 22.14 -7.28
C MET A 134 -2.65 21.33 -6.55
N LYS A 135 -1.40 21.34 -7.04
CA LYS A 135 -0.27 20.72 -6.33
C LYS A 135 -0.10 21.30 -4.92
N ALA A 136 -0.16 22.63 -4.77
CA ALA A 136 -0.04 23.30 -3.48
C ALA A 136 -1.23 23.05 -2.54
N MET A 137 -2.43 22.80 -3.05
CA MET A 137 -3.59 22.45 -2.22
C MET A 137 -3.47 21.04 -1.65
N ARG A 138 -2.89 20.09 -2.40
CA ARG A 138 -2.73 18.70 -1.95
C ARG A 138 -1.73 18.55 -0.80
N THR A 139 -0.65 19.33 -0.80
CA THR A 139 0.41 19.23 0.23
C THR A 139 -0.02 19.74 1.61
N ARG A 140 -1.21 20.37 1.72
CA ARG A 140 -1.75 20.95 2.95
C ARG A 140 -2.92 20.13 3.52
N LYS A 141 -2.86 18.80 3.40
CA LYS A 141 -3.95 17.91 3.84
C LYS A 141 -4.16 18.04 5.36
N GLN A 142 -5.31 18.56 5.75
CA GLN A 142 -5.72 18.69 7.15
C GLN A 142 -7.24 18.69 7.16
N ASP A 143 -7.81 17.58 7.66
CA ASP A 143 -9.24 17.30 7.85
C ASP A 143 -10.08 17.00 6.58
N HIS A 144 -10.72 15.83 6.59
CA HIS A 144 -11.36 15.17 5.43
C HIS A 144 -12.49 15.98 4.81
N TRP A 145 -13.25 16.73 5.61
CA TRP A 145 -14.40 17.50 5.11
C TRP A 145 -13.99 18.83 4.46
N THR A 146 -12.89 19.45 4.93
CA THR A 146 -12.39 20.71 4.36
C THR A 146 -11.56 20.49 3.10
N ASP A 147 -10.96 19.31 2.94
CA ASP A 147 -10.14 18.94 1.78
C ASP A 147 -10.92 19.00 0.46
N TYR A 148 -12.19 18.58 0.44
CA TYR A 148 -13.03 18.66 -0.76
C TYR A 148 -13.25 20.10 -1.23
N PHE A 149 -13.55 21.02 -0.30
CA PHE A 149 -13.75 22.42 -0.65
C PHE A 149 -12.47 23.11 -1.09
N ARG A 150 -11.34 22.78 -0.45
CA ARG A 150 -9.99 23.24 -0.86
C ARG A 150 -9.59 22.72 -2.24
N PHE A 151 -10.10 21.57 -2.64
CA PHE A 151 -9.93 21.02 -3.99
C PHE A 151 -10.84 21.69 -5.01
N ILE A 152 -12.15 21.73 -4.76
CA ILE A 152 -13.13 22.10 -5.79
C ILE A 152 -13.15 23.60 -6.07
N ILE A 153 -13.01 24.45 -5.04
CA ILE A 153 -13.15 25.92 -5.21
C ILE A 153 -12.04 26.48 -6.13
N PRO A 154 -10.74 26.25 -5.87
CA PRO A 154 -9.69 26.76 -6.76
C PRO A 154 -9.77 26.15 -8.16
N SER A 155 -10.15 24.86 -8.26
CA SER A 155 -10.34 24.19 -9.55
C SER A 155 -11.42 24.87 -10.38
N LEU A 156 -12.57 25.21 -9.78
CA LEU A 156 -13.68 25.86 -10.48
C LEU A 156 -13.35 27.30 -10.87
N ILE A 157 -12.64 28.05 -10.02
CA ILE A 157 -12.22 29.43 -10.34
C ILE A 157 -11.30 29.42 -11.58
N LEU A 158 -10.29 28.55 -11.60
CA LEU A 158 -9.37 28.46 -12.73
C LEU A 158 -10.05 27.87 -13.98
N SER A 159 -10.98 26.93 -13.81
CA SER A 159 -11.81 26.41 -14.91
C SER A 159 -12.72 27.49 -15.51
N ALA A 160 -13.29 28.38 -14.69
CA ALA A 160 -14.11 29.50 -15.16
C ALA A 160 -13.30 30.47 -16.02
N ILE A 161 -12.05 30.75 -15.62
CA ILE A 161 -11.13 31.59 -16.42
C ILE A 161 -10.84 30.91 -17.76
N LEU A 162 -10.54 29.61 -17.77
CA LEU A 162 -10.30 28.85 -19.01
C LEU A 162 -11.53 28.88 -19.93
N TRP A 163 -12.73 28.64 -19.39
CA TRP A 163 -13.97 28.64 -20.16
C TRP A 163 -14.37 30.03 -20.66
N ALA A 164 -14.04 31.10 -19.93
CA ALA A 164 -14.20 32.46 -20.44
C ALA A 164 -13.31 32.71 -21.67
N LEU A 165 -12.04 32.26 -21.64
CA LEU A 165 -11.12 32.38 -22.77
C LEU A 165 -11.56 31.54 -23.98
N ILE A 166 -12.00 30.30 -23.74
CA ILE A 166 -12.53 29.41 -24.78
C ILE A 166 -13.80 29.99 -25.39
N GLY A 167 -14.73 30.45 -24.53
CA GLY A 167 -15.98 31.07 -24.95
C GLY A 167 -15.76 32.30 -25.84
N PHE A 168 -14.79 33.14 -25.47
CA PHE A 168 -14.37 34.27 -26.29
C PHE A 168 -13.78 33.83 -27.64
N ARG A 169 -12.89 32.83 -27.65
CA ARG A 169 -12.21 32.34 -28.85
C ARG A 169 -13.16 31.69 -29.86
N PHE A 170 -14.13 30.91 -29.37
CA PHE A 170 -15.05 30.13 -30.20
C PHE A 170 -16.43 30.77 -30.35
N HIS A 171 -16.62 31.98 -29.83
CA HIS A 171 -17.91 32.70 -29.83
C HIS A 171 -19.06 31.85 -29.27
N LEU A 172 -18.80 31.14 -28.17
CA LEU A 172 -19.79 30.25 -27.55
C LEU A 172 -20.88 31.06 -26.86
N THR A 173 -22.10 30.51 -26.84
CA THR A 173 -23.19 31.11 -26.07
C THR A 173 -22.94 30.98 -24.57
N THR A 174 -23.49 31.90 -23.78
CA THR A 174 -23.45 31.80 -22.30
C THR A 174 -24.02 30.47 -21.80
N THR A 175 -25.05 29.95 -22.47
CA THR A 175 -25.65 28.66 -22.14
C THR A 175 -24.65 27.51 -22.32
N ASN A 176 -23.87 27.49 -23.40
CA ASN A 176 -22.81 26.48 -23.59
C ASN A 176 -21.76 26.56 -22.48
N ILE A 177 -21.30 27.76 -22.14
CA ILE A 177 -20.31 27.95 -21.07
C ILE A 177 -20.85 27.44 -19.73
N LEU A 178 -22.10 27.76 -19.38
CA LEU A 178 -22.72 27.28 -18.13
C LEU A 178 -22.85 25.76 -18.09
N TRP A 179 -23.22 25.12 -19.20
CA TRP A 179 -23.27 23.66 -19.29
C TRP A 179 -21.90 23.02 -19.10
N GLU A 180 -20.86 23.58 -19.71
CA GLU A 180 -19.50 23.07 -19.57
C GLU A 180 -18.92 23.31 -18.18
N MET A 181 -19.32 24.41 -17.52
CA MET A 181 -19.00 24.69 -16.12
C MET A 181 -19.69 23.71 -15.15
N LEU A 182 -20.96 23.38 -15.40
CA LEU A 182 -21.64 22.33 -14.64
C LEU A 182 -20.99 20.97 -14.88
N PHE A 183 -20.61 20.68 -16.12
CA PHE A 183 -19.99 19.41 -16.47
C PHE A 183 -18.61 19.25 -15.80
N ILE A 184 -17.74 20.27 -15.84
CA ILE A 184 -16.45 20.20 -15.16
C ILE A 184 -16.60 20.09 -13.64
N PHE A 185 -17.61 20.76 -13.05
CA PHE A 185 -17.94 20.59 -11.64
C PHE A 185 -18.28 19.15 -11.29
N LEU A 186 -19.23 18.54 -12.01
CA LEU A 186 -19.62 17.15 -11.77
C LEU A 186 -18.44 16.20 -11.98
N LEU A 187 -17.65 16.45 -13.02
CA LEU A 187 -16.50 15.64 -13.36
C LEU A 187 -15.41 15.67 -12.28
N LEU A 188 -15.02 16.85 -11.82
CA LEU A 188 -14.02 17.01 -10.77
C LEU A 188 -14.52 16.48 -9.42
N SER A 189 -15.81 16.68 -9.12
CA SER A 189 -16.44 16.15 -7.91
C SER A 189 -16.41 14.63 -7.91
N MET A 190 -16.80 14.00 -9.01
CA MET A 190 -16.77 12.55 -9.14
C MET A 190 -15.34 12.01 -9.09
N MET A 191 -14.38 12.66 -9.74
CA MET A 191 -12.97 12.29 -9.66
C MET A 191 -12.47 12.30 -8.22
N TYR A 192 -12.78 13.36 -7.47
CA TYR A 192 -12.38 13.47 -6.07
C TYR A 192 -12.97 12.34 -5.24
N LEU A 193 -14.29 12.15 -5.29
CA LEU A 193 -14.97 11.10 -4.53
C LEU A 193 -14.47 9.70 -4.89
N TYR A 194 -14.22 9.45 -6.18
CA TYR A 194 -13.73 8.17 -6.65
C TYR A 194 -12.30 7.88 -6.16
N VAL A 195 -11.38 8.82 -6.36
CA VAL A 195 -9.98 8.62 -5.95
C VAL A 195 -9.85 8.58 -4.43
N ASP A 196 -10.59 9.42 -3.70
CA ASP A 196 -10.62 9.39 -2.24
C ASP A 196 -11.18 8.06 -1.71
N SER A 197 -12.27 7.55 -2.30
CA SER A 197 -12.82 6.23 -1.97
C SER A 197 -11.81 5.09 -2.21
N LEU A 198 -11.08 5.13 -3.34
CA LEU A 198 -10.03 4.15 -3.62
C LEU A 198 -8.90 4.19 -2.59
N MET A 199 -8.43 5.38 -2.23
CA MET A 199 -7.32 5.55 -1.30
C MET A 199 -7.73 5.17 0.13
N THR A 200 -8.92 5.57 0.56
CA THR A 200 -9.47 5.18 1.87
C THR A 200 -9.70 3.67 1.94
N GLY A 201 -10.26 3.07 0.88
CA GLY A 201 -10.45 1.62 0.81
C GLY A 201 -9.13 0.84 0.90
N ALA A 202 -8.07 1.31 0.22
CA ALA A 202 -6.75 0.71 0.32
C ALA A 202 -6.15 0.83 1.73
N ALA A 203 -6.30 1.99 2.38
CA ALA A 203 -5.84 2.20 3.76
C ALA A 203 -6.60 1.35 4.77
N THR A 204 -7.93 1.26 4.64
CA THR A 204 -8.76 0.39 5.47
C THR A 204 -8.37 -1.08 5.30
N LEU A 205 -8.14 -1.53 4.06
CA LEU A 205 -7.70 -2.90 3.81
C LEU A 205 -6.31 -3.17 4.40
N ALA A 206 -5.38 -2.22 4.31
CA ALA A 206 -4.06 -2.33 4.92
C ALA A 206 -4.16 -2.42 6.45
N GLN A 207 -4.98 -1.57 7.07
CA GLN A 207 -5.23 -1.58 8.51
C GLN A 207 -5.86 -2.90 8.96
N LEU A 208 -6.87 -3.39 8.24
CA LEU A 208 -7.50 -4.67 8.53
C LEU A 208 -6.49 -5.81 8.42
N THR A 209 -5.69 -5.84 7.35
CA THR A 209 -4.61 -6.83 7.18
C THR A 209 -3.60 -6.77 8.33
N TYR A 210 -3.26 -5.57 8.82
CA TYR A 210 -2.35 -5.42 9.94
C TYR A 210 -2.96 -5.94 11.25
N THR A 211 -4.12 -5.44 11.66
CA THR A 211 -4.78 -5.86 12.91
C THR A 211 -5.17 -7.34 12.91
N THR A 212 -5.38 -7.93 11.73
CA THR A 212 -5.69 -9.37 11.62
C THR A 212 -4.47 -10.28 11.71
N ASN A 213 -3.27 -9.82 11.33
CA ASN A 213 -2.07 -10.67 11.26
C ASN A 213 -1.04 -10.40 12.35
N PHE A 214 -1.08 -9.27 13.04
CA PHE A 214 -0.11 -8.93 14.07
C PHE A 214 -0.73 -8.94 15.47
N ASP A 215 0.09 -9.26 16.47
CA ASP A 215 -0.24 -9.17 17.89
C ASP A 215 -0.12 -7.72 18.37
N GLU A 216 -1.12 -7.22 19.10
CA GLU A 216 -1.18 -5.81 19.48
C GLU A 216 -0.07 -5.41 20.46
N LEU A 217 0.35 -6.32 21.35
CA LEU A 217 1.33 -6.03 22.40
C LEU A 217 2.78 -6.16 21.91
N THR A 218 3.05 -7.22 21.16
CA THR A 218 4.42 -7.60 20.76
C THR A 218 4.77 -7.15 19.35
N HIS A 219 3.77 -6.79 18.53
CA HIS A 219 3.89 -6.43 17.11
C HIS A 219 4.52 -7.51 16.21
N VAL A 220 4.61 -8.74 16.70
CA VAL A 220 4.97 -9.89 15.87
C VAL A 220 3.73 -10.52 15.25
N ASN A 221 3.90 -11.49 14.36
CA ASN A 221 2.75 -12.16 13.76
C ASN A 221 1.91 -12.85 14.85
N ASN A 222 0.59 -12.84 14.72
CA ASN A 222 -0.31 -13.48 15.67
C ASN A 222 -0.62 -14.93 15.29
N TYR A 223 -1.47 -15.57 16.09
CA TYR A 223 -1.92 -16.95 15.85
C TYR A 223 -2.63 -17.15 14.50
N PHE A 224 -3.37 -16.14 14.02
CA PHE A 224 -4.07 -16.23 12.73
C PHE A 224 -3.07 -16.25 11.57
N ALA A 225 -2.06 -15.37 11.60
CA ALA A 225 -0.97 -15.37 10.63
C ALA A 225 -0.21 -16.70 10.67
N PHE A 226 0.17 -17.18 11.85
CA PHE A 226 0.82 -18.48 12.02
C PHE A 226 0.02 -19.61 11.36
N LYS A 227 -1.28 -19.70 11.60
CA LYS A 227 -2.13 -20.76 11.07
C LYS A 227 -2.17 -20.78 9.54
N ASN A 228 -2.18 -19.60 8.91
CA ASN A 228 -2.20 -19.47 7.45
C ASN A 228 -0.84 -19.84 6.86
N ASP A 229 0.23 -19.25 7.40
CA ASP A 229 1.59 -19.49 6.91
C ASP A 229 1.97 -20.96 7.10
N PHE A 230 1.63 -21.54 8.24
CA PHE A 230 1.92 -22.94 8.52
C PHE A 230 1.17 -23.90 7.58
N GLU A 231 -0.08 -23.60 7.21
CA GLU A 231 -0.82 -24.37 6.20
C GLU A 231 -0.13 -24.33 4.85
N GLU A 232 0.25 -23.13 4.40
CA GLU A 232 0.92 -22.92 3.13
C GLU A 232 2.27 -23.64 3.08
N GLN A 233 3.11 -23.45 4.12
CA GLN A 233 4.44 -24.04 4.18
C GLN A 233 4.39 -25.57 4.33
N PHE A 234 3.42 -26.12 5.07
CA PHE A 234 3.21 -27.56 5.16
C PHE A 234 2.88 -28.15 3.78
N ALA A 235 1.92 -27.57 3.06
CA ALA A 235 1.55 -28.03 1.72
C ALA A 235 2.71 -27.88 0.71
N HIS A 236 3.46 -26.79 0.80
CA HIS A 236 4.63 -26.54 -0.04
C HIS A 236 5.74 -27.56 0.22
N SER A 237 6.10 -27.78 1.49
CA SER A 237 7.12 -28.74 1.91
C SER A 237 6.77 -30.17 1.48
N ARG A 238 5.50 -30.59 1.63
CA ARG A 238 5.02 -31.89 1.16
C ARG A 238 5.12 -32.07 -0.36
N THR A 239 4.92 -31.00 -1.13
CA THR A 239 4.95 -31.06 -2.60
C THR A 239 6.38 -31.01 -3.15
N THR A 240 7.25 -30.26 -2.50
CA THR A 240 8.63 -29.99 -2.97
C THR A 240 9.69 -30.85 -2.29
N ASN A 241 9.33 -31.61 -1.25
CA ASN A 241 10.26 -32.32 -0.36
C ASN A 241 11.32 -31.39 0.27
N GLN A 242 11.02 -30.10 0.43
CA GLN A 242 11.87 -29.21 1.21
C GLN A 242 11.64 -29.43 2.71
N PRO A 243 12.69 -29.37 3.54
CA PRO A 243 12.53 -29.56 4.98
C PRO A 243 11.76 -28.38 5.59
N LEU A 244 10.94 -28.68 6.60
CA LEU A 244 10.19 -27.70 7.38
C LEU A 244 10.42 -28.02 8.85
N THR A 245 11.03 -27.10 9.59
CA THR A 245 11.27 -27.26 11.03
C THR A 245 10.43 -26.28 11.83
N LEU A 246 9.80 -26.78 12.88
CA LEU A 246 8.91 -26.03 13.76
C LEU A 246 9.55 -25.90 15.14
N MET A 247 9.61 -24.68 15.66
CA MET A 247 10.06 -24.36 17.02
C MET A 247 8.92 -23.71 17.80
N LEU A 248 8.58 -24.27 18.96
CA LEU A 248 7.69 -23.69 19.95
C LEU A 248 8.50 -23.33 21.20
N PHE A 249 8.24 -22.18 21.79
CA PHE A 249 8.83 -21.81 23.07
C PHE A 249 7.88 -21.02 23.95
N ASP A 250 8.17 -21.03 25.24
CA ASP A 250 7.38 -20.40 26.29
C ASP A 250 8.31 -19.72 27.30
N ILE A 251 7.91 -18.55 27.80
CA ILE A 251 8.66 -17.83 28.83
C ILE A 251 8.47 -18.53 30.19
N ASP A 252 9.56 -19.08 30.70
CA ASP A 252 9.55 -19.82 31.96
C ASP A 252 9.13 -18.91 33.12
N HIS A 253 8.24 -19.44 33.97
CA HIS A 253 7.76 -18.74 35.16
C HIS A 253 7.08 -17.39 34.87
N PHE A 254 6.53 -17.17 33.67
CA PHE A 254 5.90 -15.89 33.30
C PHE A 254 4.79 -15.44 34.27
N LYS A 255 3.98 -16.39 34.78
CA LYS A 255 2.99 -16.09 35.82
C LYS A 255 3.64 -15.49 37.09
N GLN A 256 4.79 -16.00 37.52
CA GLN A 256 5.51 -15.46 38.68
C GLN A 256 6.02 -14.04 38.43
N VAL A 257 6.42 -13.72 37.19
CA VAL A 257 6.76 -12.34 36.79
C VAL A 257 5.57 -11.42 36.97
N ASN A 258 4.39 -11.81 36.45
CA ASN A 258 3.15 -11.04 36.62
C ASN A 258 2.76 -10.88 38.10
N ASP A 259 2.82 -11.97 38.86
CA ASP A 259 2.42 -11.98 40.27
C ASP A 259 3.38 -11.14 41.15
N THR A 260 4.66 -11.02 40.77
CA THR A 260 5.70 -10.32 41.54
C THR A 260 5.84 -8.84 41.15
N TYR A 261 5.80 -8.54 39.84
CA TYR A 261 6.12 -7.22 39.30
C TYR A 261 4.91 -6.54 38.64
N GLY A 262 3.75 -7.20 38.59
CA GLY A 262 2.53 -6.71 37.98
C GLY A 262 2.46 -6.99 36.47
N HIS A 263 1.25 -6.89 35.93
CA HIS A 263 0.98 -7.19 34.52
C HIS A 263 1.74 -6.29 33.53
N LEU A 264 1.97 -5.02 33.88
CA LEU A 264 2.74 -4.10 33.03
C LEU A 264 4.20 -4.57 32.85
N ALA A 265 4.80 -5.17 33.88
CA ALA A 265 6.12 -5.76 33.78
C ALA A 265 6.12 -7.04 32.93
N GLY A 266 5.07 -7.85 33.03
CA GLY A 266 4.87 -9.01 32.14
C GLY A 266 4.71 -8.60 30.68
N ASP A 267 3.92 -7.56 30.41
CA ASP A 267 3.73 -6.99 29.08
C ASP A 267 5.07 -6.49 28.51
N TYR A 268 5.86 -5.78 29.33
CA TYR A 268 7.22 -5.36 28.97
C TYR A 268 8.12 -6.56 28.64
N VAL A 269 8.10 -7.62 29.46
CA VAL A 269 8.87 -8.85 29.23
C VAL A 269 8.50 -9.51 27.90
N LEU A 270 7.20 -9.61 27.59
CA LEU A 270 6.72 -10.17 26.33
C LEU A 270 7.19 -9.34 25.13
N SER A 271 6.95 -8.03 25.14
CA SER A 271 7.34 -7.14 24.05
C SER A 271 8.87 -7.13 23.86
N HIS A 272 9.64 -7.11 24.93
CA HIS A 272 11.10 -7.08 24.83
C HIS A 272 11.68 -8.42 24.35
N THR A 273 11.11 -9.55 24.81
CA THR A 273 11.48 -10.88 24.30
C THR A 273 11.20 -10.99 22.80
N ALA A 274 10.01 -10.56 22.38
CA ALA A 274 9.62 -10.58 20.97
C ALA A 274 10.56 -9.72 20.11
N GLN A 275 10.94 -8.52 20.57
CA GLN A 275 11.90 -7.65 19.89
C GLN A 275 13.28 -8.28 19.77
N LEU A 276 13.79 -8.86 20.86
CA LEU A 276 15.12 -9.50 20.89
C LEU A 276 15.20 -10.65 19.89
N VAL A 277 14.19 -11.52 19.89
CA VAL A 277 14.13 -12.68 19.01
C VAL A 277 13.91 -12.24 17.56
N THR A 278 13.00 -11.31 17.29
CA THR A 278 12.75 -10.79 15.93
C THR A 278 14.01 -10.16 15.32
N LYS A 279 14.74 -9.36 16.10
CA LYS A 279 16.01 -8.78 15.65
C LYS A 279 17.04 -9.85 15.31
N GLN A 280 17.16 -10.88 16.16
CA GLN A 280 18.08 -11.98 15.92
C GLN A 280 17.71 -12.78 14.66
N LEU A 281 16.41 -13.04 14.43
CA LEU A 281 15.95 -13.70 13.22
C LEU A 281 16.32 -12.90 11.97
N GLY A 282 16.05 -11.59 11.95
CA GLY A 282 16.40 -10.73 10.80
C GLY A 282 17.91 -10.60 10.54
N GLU A 283 18.75 -10.68 11.57
CA GLU A 283 20.22 -10.74 11.42
C GLU A 283 20.71 -12.04 10.77
N LEU A 284 19.92 -13.12 10.86
CA LEU A 284 20.26 -14.46 10.38
C LEU A 284 19.66 -14.75 9.00
N ASP A 285 18.36 -14.53 8.87
CA ASP A 285 17.57 -14.74 7.66
C ASP A 285 16.29 -13.88 7.73
N GLU A 286 16.17 -12.92 6.80
CA GLU A 286 15.03 -11.99 6.71
C GLU A 286 13.69 -12.70 6.43
N THR A 287 13.73 -13.96 5.97
CA THR A 287 12.53 -14.77 5.70
C THR A 287 11.95 -15.44 6.95
N LEU A 288 12.67 -15.43 8.07
CA LEU A 288 12.21 -16.01 9.32
C LEU A 288 11.36 -15.01 10.10
N HIS A 289 10.23 -15.51 10.61
CA HIS A 289 9.28 -14.70 11.36
C HIS A 289 8.97 -15.32 12.72
N LEU A 290 8.78 -14.45 13.71
CA LEU A 290 8.29 -14.82 15.02
C LEU A 290 6.76 -14.70 15.05
N TYR A 291 6.11 -15.69 15.64
CA TYR A 291 4.68 -15.70 15.86
C TYR A 291 4.39 -15.78 17.35
N ARG A 292 3.44 -14.98 17.85
CA ARG A 292 2.87 -15.15 19.19
C ARG A 292 1.60 -15.99 19.07
N THR A 293 1.67 -17.23 19.54
CA THR A 293 0.61 -18.24 19.37
C THR A 293 -0.28 -18.38 20.60
N GLY A 294 0.14 -17.85 21.74
CA GLY A 294 -0.60 -17.87 23.01
C GLY A 294 -0.19 -16.71 23.92
N GLY A 295 -0.57 -16.79 25.21
CA GLY A 295 -0.27 -15.75 26.20
C GLY A 295 1.22 -15.43 26.27
N GLU A 296 2.01 -16.43 26.64
CA GLU A 296 3.47 -16.40 26.75
C GLU A 296 4.18 -17.31 25.74
N GLU A 297 3.41 -17.85 24.80
CA GLU A 297 3.84 -18.85 23.83
C GLU A 297 4.17 -18.22 22.48
N PHE A 298 5.32 -18.61 21.94
CA PHE A 298 5.81 -18.15 20.66
C PHE A 298 6.22 -19.33 19.78
N THR A 299 6.14 -19.11 18.47
CA THR A 299 6.43 -20.11 17.45
C THR A 299 7.29 -19.51 16.34
N ILE A 300 8.19 -20.30 15.77
CA ILE A 300 8.99 -19.96 14.59
C ILE A 300 8.88 -21.11 13.57
N LEU A 301 8.65 -20.74 12.31
CA LEU A 301 8.65 -21.66 11.17
C LEU A 301 9.96 -21.51 10.40
N PHE A 302 10.78 -22.57 10.38
CA PHE A 302 12.01 -22.60 9.61
C PHE A 302 11.78 -23.37 8.29
N THR A 303 11.36 -22.65 7.26
CA THR A 303 11.14 -23.19 5.92
C THR A 303 12.47 -23.42 5.21
N GLY A 304 12.72 -24.64 4.73
CA GLY A 304 13.97 -25.00 4.07
C GLY A 304 15.11 -25.36 5.03
N TYR A 305 14.83 -25.49 6.34
CA TYR A 305 15.81 -25.90 7.35
C TYR A 305 15.49 -27.28 7.90
N THR A 306 16.51 -28.13 8.01
CA THR A 306 16.45 -29.32 8.85
C THR A 306 16.62 -28.97 10.33
N THR A 307 16.31 -29.91 11.23
CA THR A 307 16.56 -29.72 12.67
C THR A 307 18.03 -29.48 12.98
N GLU A 308 18.96 -30.10 12.26
CA GLU A 308 20.40 -29.89 12.44
C GLU A 308 20.83 -28.47 12.06
N GLN A 309 20.22 -27.91 11.01
CA GLN A 309 20.49 -26.54 10.56
C GLN A 309 19.85 -25.51 11.49
N ALA A 310 18.66 -25.80 12.02
CA ALA A 310 17.94 -24.91 12.94
C ALA A 310 18.50 -24.95 14.37
N ALA A 311 19.07 -26.07 14.81
CA ALA A 311 19.59 -26.27 16.18
C ALA A 311 20.53 -25.14 16.68
N PRO A 312 21.59 -24.73 15.96
CA PRO A 312 22.45 -23.66 16.43
C PRO A 312 21.71 -22.32 16.59
N LEU A 313 20.74 -22.04 15.71
CA LEU A 313 19.92 -20.83 15.79
C LEU A 313 19.02 -20.87 17.03
N VAL A 314 18.36 -22.00 17.26
CA VAL A 314 17.49 -22.21 18.42
C VAL A 314 18.26 -22.03 19.72
N HIS A 315 19.43 -22.66 19.84
CA HIS A 315 20.27 -22.51 21.03
C HIS A 315 20.74 -21.06 21.22
N SER A 316 21.10 -20.38 20.14
CA SER A 316 21.50 -18.97 20.18
C SER A 316 20.35 -18.06 20.62
N ILE A 317 19.12 -18.35 20.20
CA ILE A 317 17.91 -17.63 20.64
C ILE A 317 17.68 -17.81 22.14
N ALA A 318 17.69 -19.07 22.61
CA ALA A 318 17.51 -19.36 24.03
C ALA A 318 18.59 -18.70 24.91
N GLN A 319 19.85 -18.72 24.46
CA GLN A 319 20.94 -18.05 25.15
C GLN A 319 20.76 -16.53 25.16
N ARG A 320 20.40 -15.90 24.03
CA ARG A 320 20.22 -14.45 23.94
C ARG A 320 19.09 -13.97 24.87
N VAL A 321 18.00 -14.72 24.99
CA VAL A 321 16.92 -14.40 25.92
C VAL A 321 17.38 -14.55 27.37
N ARG A 322 18.11 -15.61 27.69
CA ARG A 322 18.65 -15.86 29.05
C ARG A 322 19.62 -14.78 29.52
N GLU A 323 20.46 -14.28 28.61
CA GLU A 323 21.48 -13.26 28.90
C GLU A 323 20.93 -11.82 28.83
N ALA A 324 19.71 -11.64 28.34
CA ALA A 324 19.10 -10.32 28.23
C ALA A 324 18.74 -9.76 29.61
N HIS A 325 18.93 -8.45 29.75
CA HIS A 325 18.64 -7.71 30.97
C HIS A 325 17.29 -7.02 30.81
N PHE A 326 16.27 -7.50 31.52
CA PHE A 326 14.94 -6.88 31.52
C PHE A 326 14.86 -5.92 32.71
N SER A 327 14.72 -4.62 32.44
CA SER A 327 14.64 -3.59 33.47
C SER A 327 13.34 -2.82 33.37
N HIS A 328 12.47 -2.97 34.36
CA HIS A 328 11.17 -2.29 34.42
C HIS A 328 10.95 -1.69 35.81
N ASP A 329 10.61 -0.40 35.87
CA ASP A 329 10.39 0.35 37.12
C ASP A 329 11.50 0.17 38.19
N GLY A 330 12.76 0.10 37.75
CA GLY A 330 13.92 -0.06 38.63
C GLY A 330 14.17 -1.49 39.12
N HIS A 331 13.34 -2.46 38.73
CA HIS A 331 13.55 -3.88 38.99
C HIS A 331 14.30 -4.54 37.83
N GLN A 332 15.30 -5.35 38.16
CA GLN A 332 15.93 -6.28 37.23
C GLN A 332 15.16 -7.60 37.24
N ILE A 333 14.67 -8.01 36.08
CA ILE A 333 13.90 -9.23 35.86
C ILE A 333 14.78 -10.15 35.01
N SER A 334 14.96 -11.39 35.47
CA SER A 334 15.66 -12.43 34.72
C SER A 334 14.65 -13.49 34.31
N ILE A 335 14.67 -13.86 33.03
CA ILE A 335 13.79 -14.87 32.47
C ILE A 335 14.61 -15.91 31.71
N SER A 336 14.01 -17.08 31.52
CA SER A 336 14.49 -18.11 30.60
C SER A 336 13.35 -18.56 29.69
N ILE A 337 13.67 -19.34 28.67
CA ILE A 337 12.67 -19.99 27.83
C ILE A 337 12.87 -21.49 27.79
N SER A 338 11.76 -22.22 27.81
CA SER A 338 11.73 -23.64 27.45
C SER A 338 11.37 -23.76 25.97
N VAL A 339 12.05 -24.65 25.24
CA VAL A 339 11.91 -24.76 23.78
C VAL A 339 11.68 -26.22 23.36
N GLY A 340 10.75 -26.43 22.44
CA GLY A 340 10.53 -27.69 21.72
C GLY A 340 10.73 -27.48 20.22
N VAL A 341 11.55 -28.33 19.58
CA VAL A 341 11.84 -28.26 18.15
C VAL A 341 11.62 -29.61 17.49
N THR A 342 11.04 -29.62 16.30
CA THR A 342 10.97 -30.83 15.48
C THR A 342 10.92 -30.49 13.99
N GLN A 343 11.41 -31.40 13.16
CA GLN A 343 11.22 -31.36 11.71
C GLN A 343 9.91 -32.06 11.29
N LEU A 344 9.33 -31.62 10.18
CA LEU A 344 8.32 -32.36 9.42
C LEU A 344 8.89 -33.71 8.97
N ARG A 345 8.10 -34.75 9.19
CA ARG A 345 8.44 -36.13 8.83
C ARG A 345 7.56 -36.61 7.68
N THR A 346 8.02 -37.66 7.02
CA THR A 346 7.29 -38.28 5.91
C THR A 346 5.98 -38.94 6.35
N ASP A 347 5.92 -39.40 7.61
CA ASP A 347 4.76 -40.02 8.25
C ASP A 347 3.81 -39.02 8.92
N ASP A 348 4.09 -37.70 8.85
CA ASP A 348 3.11 -36.68 9.21
C ASP A 348 2.06 -36.56 8.10
N ASP A 349 0.82 -36.97 8.40
CA ASP A 349 -0.31 -36.90 7.48
C ASP A 349 -0.97 -35.52 7.52
N GLN A 350 -0.95 -34.88 8.69
CA GLN A 350 -1.56 -33.58 8.93
C GLN A 350 -0.59 -32.64 9.64
N ARG A 351 -0.75 -31.34 9.40
CA ARG A 351 0.00 -30.29 10.12
C ARG A 351 -0.11 -30.38 11.65
N VAL A 352 -1.17 -31.00 12.17
CA VAL A 352 -1.37 -31.18 13.61
C VAL A 352 -0.35 -32.15 14.20
N ASP A 353 0.18 -33.09 13.41
CA ASP A 353 1.09 -34.14 13.87
C ASP A 353 2.45 -33.54 14.25
N ILE A 354 3.04 -32.72 13.38
CA ILE A 354 4.27 -31.98 13.66
C ILE A 354 4.07 -30.97 14.81
N PHE A 355 2.91 -30.30 14.89
CA PHE A 355 2.62 -29.36 15.98
C PHE A 355 2.56 -30.08 17.33
N HIS A 356 1.84 -31.20 17.43
CA HIS A 356 1.79 -32.01 18.66
C HIS A 356 3.16 -32.52 19.07
N ARG A 357 4.02 -32.88 18.12
CA ARG A 357 5.39 -33.31 18.41
C ARG A 357 6.25 -32.16 18.95
N ALA A 358 6.14 -30.97 18.36
CA ALA A 358 6.83 -29.78 18.87
C ALA A 358 6.38 -29.40 20.28
N ASP A 359 5.06 -29.45 20.53
CA ASP A 359 4.46 -29.21 21.84
C ASP A 359 4.91 -30.26 22.88
N SER A 360 4.97 -31.54 22.49
CA SER A 360 5.51 -32.60 23.35
C SER A 360 6.96 -32.36 23.75
N ASN A 361 7.79 -31.89 22.81
CA ASN A 361 9.18 -31.50 23.08
C ASN A 361 9.26 -30.28 24.01
N LEU A 362 8.40 -29.28 23.83
CA LEU A 362 8.31 -28.13 24.72
C LEU A 362 7.90 -28.55 26.13
N TYR A 363 6.90 -29.42 26.24
CA TYR A 363 6.46 -29.99 27.50
C TYR A 363 7.60 -30.76 28.19
N HIS A 364 8.35 -31.57 27.44
CA HIS A 364 9.54 -32.25 27.95
C HIS A 364 10.59 -31.26 28.47
N SER A 365 10.79 -30.14 27.77
CA SER A 365 11.68 -29.07 28.24
C SER A 365 11.22 -28.49 29.58
N LYS A 366 9.92 -28.23 29.73
CA LYS A 366 9.32 -27.70 30.97
C LYS A 366 9.44 -28.70 32.14
N GLN A 367 9.09 -29.97 31.93
CA GLN A 367 9.22 -31.03 32.96
C GLN A 367 10.66 -31.39 33.28
N THR A 368 11.54 -31.12 32.32
CA THR A 368 12.98 -31.18 32.37
C THR A 368 13.64 -30.59 33.62
N GLY A 369 13.03 -29.48 34.08
CA GLY A 369 13.69 -28.43 34.85
C GLY A 369 13.84 -27.10 34.10
N ARG A 370 13.09 -26.89 33.00
CA ARG A 370 13.02 -25.63 32.22
C ARG A 370 14.37 -25.18 31.64
N ASP A 371 14.41 -23.97 31.07
CA ASP A 371 15.61 -23.31 30.53
C ASP A 371 16.42 -24.21 29.59
N ARG A 372 15.72 -24.93 28.72
CA ARG A 372 16.31 -25.97 27.87
C ARG A 372 15.62 -26.10 26.53
N VAL A 373 16.36 -26.70 25.62
CA VAL A 373 15.92 -27.01 24.26
C VAL A 373 15.82 -28.52 24.12
N THR A 374 14.66 -29.01 23.69
CA THR A 374 14.45 -30.40 23.29
C THR A 374 14.25 -30.43 21.79
N ILE A 375 15.14 -31.11 21.07
CA ILE A 375 15.11 -31.22 19.60
C ILE A 375 14.90 -32.69 19.23
N GLN A 376 14.02 -32.93 18.26
CA GLN A 376 13.74 -34.28 17.74
C GLN A 376 13.76 -34.35 16.22
#